data_AF-A0A924YJT3-F1
#
_entry.id   AF-A0A924YJT3-F1
#
_cell.length_a   1.000
_cell.length_b   1.000
_cell.length_c   1.000
_cell.angle_alpha   90.00
_cell.angle_beta   90.00
_cell.angle_gamma   90.00
#
_symmetry.space_group_name_H-M   'P 1'
#
loop_
_entity.id
_entity.type
_entity.pdbx_description
1 polymer ?
#
loop_
_entity_poly.entity_id
_entity_poly.type
_entity_poly.pdbx_seq_one_letter_code
_entity_poly.pdbx_strand_id
1 'polypeptide(L)'
;MYVTAEIIREVEQRYGTPVEIVQQYEMTLEQLDIVRLGQKQGRCHDVTLVIVDDERNIVVIRKPSYPLGAYRTPSGGVELGESFDDGAIREAKEETGLDIVLEKYLIRANVRFRCGLEVIDWTTHVLQARSAGGTLQPIDTKEIVEARKAAISEITGPIREVLIATGSPGLRYRAELDGLAIELMTNERP
;
A
#
# COMPACT_ATOMS: atom_id res chain seq x y z
N MET A 1 8.95 7.72 -18.05
CA MET A 1 7.78 6.83 -17.92
C MET A 1 7.83 6.31 -16.50
N TYR A 2 6.71 6.31 -15.79
CA TYR A 2 6.61 5.63 -14.48
C TYR A 2 6.81 4.12 -14.65
N VAL A 3 7.13 3.41 -13.57
CA VAL A 3 7.34 1.96 -13.44
C VAL A 3 7.05 1.18 -14.75
N THR A 4 8.11 0.90 -15.51
CA THR A 4 8.02 0.26 -16.84
C THR A 4 8.01 -1.26 -16.73
N ALA A 5 7.65 -1.96 -17.80
CA ALA A 5 7.74 -3.44 -17.84
C ALA A 5 9.18 -3.97 -17.65
N GLU A 6 10.21 -3.16 -17.92
CA GLU A 6 11.60 -3.49 -17.62
C GLU A 6 11.87 -3.41 -16.12
N ILE A 7 11.49 -2.30 -15.48
CA ILE A 7 11.59 -2.13 -14.02
C ILE A 7 10.84 -3.25 -13.30
N ILE A 8 9.65 -3.61 -13.75
CA ILE A 8 8.88 -4.71 -13.15
C ILE A 8 9.60 -6.05 -13.25
N ARG A 9 10.24 -6.35 -14.39
CA ARG A 9 11.03 -7.58 -14.53
C ARG A 9 12.23 -7.59 -13.58
N GLU A 10 12.87 -6.44 -13.35
CA GLU A 10 13.97 -6.33 -12.39
C GLU A 10 13.49 -6.52 -10.95
N VAL A 11 12.33 -5.96 -10.59
CA VAL A 11 11.70 -6.17 -9.28
C VAL A 11 11.33 -7.64 -9.07
N GLU A 12 10.73 -8.29 -10.08
CA GLU A 12 10.40 -9.72 -10.04
C GLU A 12 11.66 -10.61 -9.92
N GLN A 13 12.74 -10.26 -10.60
CA GLN A 13 14.02 -10.98 -10.48
C GLN A 13 14.62 -10.88 -9.07
N ARG A 14 14.45 -9.74 -8.40
CA ARG A 14 15.02 -9.51 -7.07
C ARG A 14 14.16 -10.02 -5.92
N TYR A 15 12.84 -9.89 -6.05
CA TYR A 15 11.89 -10.11 -4.95
C TYR A 15 10.88 -11.23 -5.22
N GLY A 16 10.98 -11.91 -6.36
CA GLY A 16 10.10 -13.00 -6.76
C GLY A 16 8.89 -12.53 -7.58
N THR A 17 8.21 -13.49 -8.20
CA THR A 17 7.01 -13.25 -8.99
C THR A 17 5.80 -13.05 -8.07
N PRO A 18 5.06 -11.94 -8.19
CA PRO A 18 3.90 -11.67 -7.35
C PRO A 18 2.68 -12.49 -7.77
N VAL A 19 1.72 -12.62 -6.87
CA VAL A 19 0.36 -13.02 -7.22
C VAL A 19 -0.31 -11.86 -7.97
N GLU A 20 -0.88 -12.14 -9.13
CA GLU A 20 -1.61 -11.14 -9.91
C GLU A 20 -3.11 -11.20 -9.59
N ILE A 21 -3.69 -10.03 -9.31
CA ILE A 21 -5.13 -9.91 -9.11
C ILE A 21 -5.70 -8.78 -9.97
N VAL A 22 -6.96 -8.93 -10.35
CA VAL A 22 -7.73 -7.91 -11.06
C VAL A 22 -8.98 -7.58 -10.25
N GLN A 23 -9.23 -6.30 -10.02
CA GLN A 23 -10.37 -5.83 -9.23
C GLN A 23 -11.03 -4.62 -9.90
N GLN A 24 -12.30 -4.40 -9.56
CA GLN A 24 -13.04 -3.23 -10.03
C GLN A 24 -13.97 -2.73 -8.92
N TYR A 25 -14.04 -1.40 -8.79
CA TYR A 25 -14.93 -0.74 -7.85
C TYR A 25 -15.71 0.39 -8.54
N GLU A 26 -17.01 0.43 -8.27
CA GLU A 26 -17.85 1.57 -8.61
C GLU A 26 -17.67 2.65 -7.54
N MET A 27 -17.52 3.89 -7.98
CA MET A 27 -17.18 5.07 -7.19
C MET A 27 -18.20 6.18 -7.46
N THR A 28 -18.36 7.08 -6.48
CA THR A 28 -18.91 8.41 -6.74
C THR A 28 -17.86 9.28 -7.45
N LEU A 29 -18.28 10.41 -8.03
CA LEU A 29 -17.33 11.37 -8.64
C LEU A 29 -16.33 11.89 -7.61
N GLU A 30 -16.78 12.23 -6.41
CA GLU A 30 -15.90 12.69 -5.31
C GLU A 30 -14.83 11.65 -4.94
N GLN A 31 -15.21 10.37 -4.87
CA GLN A 31 -14.28 9.28 -4.60
C GLN A 31 -13.29 9.08 -5.75
N LEU A 32 -13.75 9.20 -7.00
CA LEU A 32 -12.89 9.11 -8.18
C LEU A 32 -11.90 10.29 -8.24
N ASP A 33 -12.33 11.49 -7.86
CA ASP A 33 -11.48 12.68 -7.79
C ASP A 33 -10.37 12.53 -6.74
N ILE A 34 -10.64 11.87 -5.61
CA ILE A 34 -9.58 11.52 -4.63
C ILE A 34 -8.52 10.61 -5.28
N VAL A 35 -8.92 9.64 -6.11
CA VAL A 35 -7.96 8.80 -6.86
C VAL A 35 -7.14 9.65 -7.84
N ARG A 36 -7.78 10.62 -8.52
CA ARG A 36 -7.10 11.54 -9.45
C ARG A 36 -6.02 12.38 -8.80
N LEU A 37 -6.22 12.79 -7.53
CA LEU A 37 -5.20 13.52 -6.78
C LEU A 37 -3.90 12.70 -6.64
N GLY A 38 -4.01 11.36 -6.66
CA GLY A 38 -2.87 10.44 -6.68
C GLY A 38 -2.15 10.34 -8.02
N GLN A 39 -2.80 10.76 -9.12
CA GLN A 39 -2.25 10.72 -10.49
C GLN A 39 -1.30 11.89 -10.80
N LYS A 40 -0.57 12.38 -9.80
CA LYS A 40 0.42 13.46 -9.95
C LYS A 40 1.35 13.13 -11.13
N GLN A 41 1.44 14.07 -12.09
CA GLN A 41 2.26 13.94 -13.30
C GLN A 41 1.93 12.71 -14.19
N GLY A 42 0.73 12.14 -14.10
CA GLY A 42 0.30 10.99 -14.91
C GLY A 42 0.64 9.62 -14.30
N ARG A 43 0.98 9.59 -13.00
CA ARG A 43 1.19 8.35 -12.24
C ARG A 43 -0.10 7.55 -12.13
N CYS A 44 -0.06 6.24 -12.36
CA CYS A 44 -1.19 5.33 -12.19
C CYS A 44 -0.82 4.10 -11.37
N HIS A 45 0.09 4.26 -10.41
CA HIS A 45 0.55 3.17 -9.56
C HIS A 45 0.92 3.66 -8.17
N ASP A 46 0.96 2.72 -7.23
CA ASP A 46 1.61 2.86 -5.93
C ASP A 46 2.32 1.58 -5.53
N VAL A 47 3.24 1.72 -4.58
CA VAL A 47 3.90 0.66 -3.85
C VAL A 47 3.30 0.65 -2.45
N THR A 48 2.80 -0.51 -2.03
CA THR A 48 2.28 -0.77 -0.68
C THR A 48 3.26 -1.66 0.07
N LEU A 49 3.55 -1.32 1.33
CA LEU A 49 4.61 -1.96 2.09
C LEU A 49 4.07 -2.65 3.32
N VAL A 50 4.15 -3.99 3.34
CA VAL A 50 3.92 -4.77 4.54
C VAL A 50 5.23 -4.86 5.31
N ILE A 51 5.46 -3.87 6.17
CA ILE A 51 6.68 -3.76 6.97
C ILE A 51 6.53 -4.58 8.25
N VAL A 52 7.33 -5.63 8.39
CA VAL A 52 7.38 -6.49 9.57
C VAL A 52 8.45 -5.99 10.52
N ASP A 53 8.10 -5.81 11.80
CA ASP A 53 9.07 -5.49 12.86
C ASP A 53 9.67 -6.76 13.51
N ASP A 54 10.63 -6.56 14.41
CA ASP A 54 11.33 -7.67 15.09
C ASP A 54 10.39 -8.53 15.96
N GLU A 55 9.24 -8.00 16.36
CA GLU A 55 8.21 -8.67 17.15
C GLU A 55 7.11 -9.31 16.27
N ARG A 56 7.30 -9.31 14.94
CA ARG A 56 6.33 -9.79 13.92
C ARG A 56 5.02 -9.01 13.89
N ASN A 57 5.01 -7.78 14.39
CA ASN A 57 3.93 -6.85 14.13
C ASN A 57 4.10 -6.22 12.74
N ILE A 58 3.01 -5.71 12.20
CA ILE A 58 2.99 -4.98 10.94
C ILE A 58 2.88 -3.48 11.22
N VAL A 59 3.66 -2.67 10.51
CA VAL A 59 3.55 -1.21 10.58
C VAL A 59 2.35 -0.75 9.78
N VAL A 60 1.49 0.04 10.41
CA VAL A 60 0.31 0.62 9.79
C VAL A 60 0.25 2.12 10.03
N ILE A 61 -0.36 2.83 9.09
CA ILE A 61 -0.53 4.28 9.09
C ILE A 61 -2.00 4.68 9.08
N ARG A 62 -2.29 5.89 9.53
CA ARG A 62 -3.61 6.53 9.39
C ARG A 62 -3.44 7.92 8.79
N LYS A 63 -4.24 8.21 7.76
CA LYS A 63 -4.32 9.54 7.15
C LYS A 63 -5.29 10.44 7.95
N PRO A 64 -5.10 11.77 7.96
CA PRO A 64 -5.99 12.69 8.68
C PRO A 64 -7.47 12.58 8.31
N SER A 65 -7.77 12.24 7.05
CA SER A 65 -9.15 12.08 6.55
C SER A 65 -9.79 10.75 6.95
N TYR A 66 -9.05 9.83 7.54
CA TYR A 66 -9.56 8.52 7.93
C TYR A 66 -10.16 8.57 9.34
N PRO A 67 -11.28 7.86 9.59
CA PRO A 67 -11.82 7.75 10.93
C PRO A 67 -10.84 7.06 11.87
N LEU A 68 -11.02 7.23 13.18
CA LEU A 68 -10.25 6.50 14.18
C LEU A 68 -10.40 4.99 13.96
N GLY A 69 -9.30 4.25 14.04
CA GLY A 69 -9.27 2.80 13.80
C GLY A 69 -9.09 2.39 12.32
N ALA A 70 -9.30 3.29 11.36
CA ALA A 70 -9.02 3.02 9.94
C ALA A 70 -7.52 3.19 9.66
N TYR A 71 -6.74 2.16 9.97
CA TYR A 71 -5.34 2.07 9.58
C TYR A 71 -5.19 1.22 8.33
N ARG A 72 -4.10 1.40 7.60
CA ARG A 72 -3.69 0.55 6.47
C ARG A 72 -2.17 0.45 6.44
N THR A 73 -1.63 -0.48 5.67
CA THR A 73 -0.20 -0.48 5.39
C THR A 73 0.25 0.82 4.67
N PRO A 74 1.48 1.31 4.91
CA PRO A 74 2.02 2.48 4.23
C PRO A 74 2.10 2.26 2.72
N SER A 75 1.83 3.32 1.97
CA SER A 75 1.87 3.27 0.52
C SER A 75 2.04 4.63 -0.11
N GLY A 76 2.86 4.69 -1.15
CA GLY A 76 2.95 5.86 -2.01
C GLY A 76 3.49 5.48 -3.37
N GLY A 77 3.72 6.45 -4.23
CA GLY A 77 4.08 6.15 -5.62
C GLY A 77 5.54 6.43 -5.91
N VAL A 78 6.10 5.71 -6.87
CA VAL A 78 7.46 5.95 -7.35
C VAL A 78 7.45 7.21 -8.21
N GLU A 79 8.37 8.14 -7.93
CA GLU A 79 8.47 9.39 -8.67
C GLU A 79 9.14 9.22 -10.04
N LEU A 80 9.00 10.23 -10.90
CA LEU A 80 9.59 10.18 -12.23
C LEU A 80 11.12 10.29 -12.12
N GLY A 81 11.83 9.27 -12.62
CA GLY A 81 13.29 9.22 -12.57
C GLY A 81 13.86 8.61 -11.29
N GLU A 82 13.00 8.25 -10.34
CA GLU A 82 13.33 7.48 -9.14
C GLU A 82 13.35 5.97 -9.47
N SER A 83 14.26 5.21 -8.83
CA SER A 83 14.19 3.75 -8.93
C SER A 83 13.01 3.21 -8.13
N PHE A 84 12.52 2.02 -8.48
CA PHE A 84 11.40 1.42 -7.77
C PHE A 84 11.69 1.26 -6.27
N ASP A 85 12.90 0.79 -5.94
CA ASP A 85 13.32 0.54 -4.56
C ASP A 85 13.52 1.86 -3.80
N ASP A 86 14.15 2.86 -4.42
CA ASP A 86 14.35 4.16 -3.78
C ASP A 86 13.00 4.80 -3.44
N GLY A 87 12.03 4.72 -4.36
CA GLY A 87 10.67 5.21 -4.11
C GLY A 87 9.98 4.46 -2.98
N ALA A 88 10.06 3.13 -2.96
CA ALA A 88 9.52 2.33 -1.86
C ALA A 88 10.17 2.68 -0.51
N ILE A 89 11.50 2.79 -0.47
CA ILE A 89 12.26 3.11 0.75
C ILE A 89 11.96 4.54 1.23
N ARG A 90 11.88 5.51 0.31
CA ARG A 90 11.50 6.90 0.61
C ARG A 90 10.11 6.97 1.23
N GLU A 91 9.11 6.35 0.59
CA GLU A 91 7.72 6.36 1.09
C GLU A 91 7.63 5.72 2.48
N ALA A 92 8.34 4.60 2.71
CA ALA A 92 8.43 4.00 4.04
C ALA A 92 8.98 5.00 5.06
N LYS A 93 10.06 5.70 4.71
CA LYS A 93 10.73 6.67 5.58
C LYS A 93 9.84 7.87 5.88
N GLU A 94 9.19 8.42 4.87
CA GLU A 94 8.33 9.60 5.00
C GLU A 94 7.07 9.31 5.82
N GLU A 95 6.39 8.20 5.54
CA GLU A 95 5.12 7.86 6.19
C GLU A 95 5.31 7.26 7.60
N THR A 96 6.43 6.58 7.87
CA THR A 96 6.63 5.83 9.13
C THR A 96 7.85 6.23 9.96
N GLY A 97 8.83 6.91 9.38
CA GLY A 97 10.12 7.21 10.01
C GLY A 97 11.12 6.05 10.01
N LEU A 98 10.72 4.87 9.55
CA LEU A 98 11.54 3.67 9.56
C LEU A 98 12.44 3.56 8.34
N ASP A 99 13.61 2.98 8.55
CA ASP A 99 14.46 2.44 7.49
C ASP A 99 14.06 0.99 7.26
N ILE A 100 13.93 0.56 6.00
CA ILE A 100 13.45 -0.77 5.65
C ILE A 100 14.38 -1.50 4.69
N VAL A 101 14.24 -2.83 4.66
CA VAL A 101 14.81 -3.69 3.61
C VAL A 101 13.67 -4.43 2.95
N LEU A 102 13.52 -4.26 1.63
CA LEU A 102 12.56 -4.99 0.80
C LEU A 102 12.97 -6.46 0.71
N GLU A 103 12.01 -7.36 0.85
CA GLU A 103 12.28 -8.81 0.92
C GLU A 103 11.56 -9.59 -0.17
N LYS A 104 10.28 -9.29 -0.40
CA LYS A 104 9.45 -10.11 -1.27
C LYS A 104 8.39 -9.31 -1.99
N TYR A 105 8.13 -9.66 -3.25
CA TYR A 105 7.05 -9.09 -4.02
C TYR A 105 5.81 -9.98 -3.93
N LEU A 106 4.80 -9.52 -3.20
CA LEU A 106 3.65 -10.34 -2.84
C LEU A 106 2.53 -10.26 -3.90
N ILE A 107 2.11 -9.05 -4.26
CA ILE A 107 0.90 -8.85 -5.07
C ILE A 107 1.11 -7.77 -6.13
N ARG A 108 0.68 -8.05 -7.36
CA ARG A 108 0.42 -7.03 -8.39
C ARG A 108 -1.08 -6.93 -8.59
N ALA A 109 -1.68 -5.86 -8.10
CA ALA A 109 -3.11 -5.63 -8.24
C ALA A 109 -3.39 -4.63 -9.37
N ASN A 110 -4.09 -5.06 -10.41
CA ASN A 110 -4.63 -4.19 -11.44
C ASN A 110 -6.07 -3.85 -11.08
N VAL A 111 -6.31 -2.62 -10.62
CA VAL A 111 -7.60 -2.17 -10.15
C VAL A 111 -8.20 -1.11 -11.07
N ARG A 112 -9.50 -1.24 -11.32
CA ARG A 112 -10.27 -0.27 -12.08
C ARG A 112 -11.25 0.47 -11.17
N PHE A 113 -11.11 1.78 -11.09
CA PHE A 113 -12.06 2.66 -10.41
C PHE A 113 -12.97 3.32 -11.43
N ARG A 114 -14.29 3.15 -11.29
CA ARG A 114 -15.26 3.61 -12.29
C ARG A 114 -16.33 4.51 -11.69
N CYS A 115 -16.68 5.58 -12.41
CA CYS A 115 -17.89 6.36 -12.18
C CYS A 115 -18.61 6.57 -13.52
N GLY A 116 -19.65 5.79 -13.81
CA GLY A 116 -20.35 5.84 -15.10
C GLY A 116 -19.43 5.46 -16.27
N LEU A 117 -19.11 6.45 -17.12
CA LEU A 117 -18.18 6.29 -18.26
C LEU A 117 -16.73 6.64 -17.91
N GLU A 118 -16.49 7.28 -16.76
CA GLU A 118 -15.15 7.69 -16.33
C GLU A 118 -14.45 6.51 -15.65
N VAL A 119 -13.22 6.23 -16.07
CA VAL A 119 -12.43 5.08 -15.62
C VAL A 119 -11.01 5.53 -15.29
N ILE A 120 -10.51 5.08 -14.15
CA ILE A 120 -9.10 5.16 -13.78
C ILE A 120 -8.59 3.73 -13.58
N ASP A 121 -7.65 3.32 -14.44
CA ASP A 121 -6.89 2.09 -14.25
C ASP A 121 -5.67 2.42 -13.36
N TRP A 122 -5.42 1.57 -12.37
CA TRP A 122 -4.37 1.74 -11.38
C TRP A 122 -3.67 0.42 -11.08
N THR A 123 -2.37 0.45 -10.83
CA THR A 123 -1.59 -0.73 -10.44
C THR A 123 -0.98 -0.55 -9.06
N THR A 124 -1.30 -1.45 -8.12
CA THR A 124 -0.67 -1.47 -6.80
C THR A 124 0.34 -2.61 -6.73
N HIS A 125 1.57 -2.29 -6.33
CA HIS A 125 2.65 -3.23 -6.08
C HIS A 125 2.80 -3.45 -4.58
N VAL A 126 2.41 -4.61 -4.06
CA VAL A 126 2.52 -4.90 -2.63
C VAL A 126 3.80 -5.68 -2.35
N LEU A 127 4.70 -5.11 -1.56
CA LEU A 127 5.95 -5.76 -1.16
C LEU A 127 5.97 -6.00 0.36
N GLN A 128 6.52 -7.15 0.74
CA GLN A 128 6.99 -7.38 2.09
C GLN A 128 8.33 -6.67 2.29
N ALA A 129 8.47 -6.04 3.44
CA ALA A 129 9.72 -5.49 3.91
C ALA A 129 9.91 -5.84 5.39
N ARG A 130 11.15 -5.79 5.86
CA ARG A 130 11.46 -5.77 7.30
C ARG A 130 11.96 -4.41 7.72
N SER A 131 11.66 -4.05 8.97
CA SER A 131 12.31 -2.90 9.61
C SER A 131 13.82 -3.16 9.73
N ALA A 132 14.62 -2.13 9.50
CA ALA A 132 16.08 -2.16 9.59
C ALA A 132 16.65 -1.03 10.45
N GLY A 133 15.81 -0.16 10.98
CA GLY A 133 16.21 0.96 11.84
C GLY A 133 15.20 2.10 11.84
N GLY A 134 15.61 3.22 12.43
CA GLY A 134 14.78 4.41 12.57
C GLY A 134 13.85 4.38 13.79
N THR A 135 13.05 5.44 13.89
CA THR A 135 12.05 5.60 14.95
C THR A 135 10.68 5.60 14.30
N LEU A 136 9.74 4.83 14.83
CA LEU A 136 8.37 4.79 14.34
C LEU A 136 7.65 6.10 14.68
N GLN A 137 7.80 7.08 13.78
CA GLN A 137 7.23 8.40 13.88
C GLN A 137 7.12 8.97 12.46
N PRO A 138 5.91 9.31 11.99
CA PRO A 138 5.74 9.89 10.67
C PRO A 138 6.56 11.17 10.50
N ILE A 139 7.23 11.31 9.36
CA ILE A 139 7.95 12.53 8.98
C ILE A 139 6.98 13.47 8.25
N ASP A 140 6.22 12.94 7.29
CA ASP A 140 5.15 13.70 6.64
C ASP A 140 3.87 13.71 7.49
N THR A 141 3.87 14.59 8.48
CA THR A 141 2.74 14.81 9.38
C THR A 141 1.52 15.49 8.74
N LYS A 142 1.64 15.96 7.48
CA LYS A 142 0.50 16.50 6.75
C LYS A 142 -0.32 15.38 6.11
N GLU A 143 0.36 14.35 5.62
CA GLU A 143 -0.29 13.19 5.02
C GLU A 143 -0.63 12.10 6.03
N ILE A 144 0.18 11.96 7.09
CA ILE A 144 0.06 10.89 8.08
C ILE A 144 -0.09 11.49 9.49
N VAL A 145 -1.22 11.21 10.13
CA VAL A 145 -1.44 11.65 11.52
C VAL A 145 -0.85 10.67 12.53
N GLU A 146 -0.64 9.41 12.13
CA GLU A 146 -0.17 8.37 13.04
C GLU A 146 0.42 7.18 12.27
N ALA A 147 1.54 6.66 12.77
CA ALA A 147 2.08 5.35 12.41
C ALA A 147 2.21 4.52 13.68
N ARG A 148 1.82 3.24 13.64
CA ARG A 148 1.89 2.34 14.78
C ARG A 148 2.15 0.90 14.34
N LYS A 149 2.56 0.09 15.31
CA LYS A 149 2.59 -1.36 15.18
C LYS A 149 1.18 -1.91 15.37
N ALA A 150 0.80 -2.89 14.56
CA ALA A 150 -0.45 -3.63 14.68
C ALA A 150 -0.17 -5.13 14.59
N ALA A 151 -0.83 -5.90 15.44
CA ALA A 151 -0.82 -7.34 15.30
C ALA A 151 -1.57 -7.76 14.02
N ILE A 152 -1.19 -8.90 13.44
CA ILE A 152 -1.88 -9.47 12.27
C ILE A 152 -3.39 -9.60 12.53
N SER A 153 -3.79 -10.03 13.73
CA SER A 153 -5.20 -10.17 14.12
C SER A 153 -5.96 -8.84 14.17
N GLU A 154 -5.29 -7.72 14.42
CA GLU A 154 -5.91 -6.40 14.33
C GLU A 154 -6.20 -6.05 12.87
N ILE A 155 -5.26 -6.32 11.97
CA ILE A 155 -5.38 -5.99 10.54
C ILE A 155 -6.46 -6.84 9.89
N THR A 156 -6.49 -8.14 10.15
CA THR A 156 -7.52 -9.04 9.59
C THR A 156 -8.85 -8.98 10.34
N GLY A 157 -8.92 -8.26 11.47
CA GLY A 157 -10.11 -8.11 12.29
C GLY A 157 -10.54 -6.64 12.41
N PRO A 158 -10.41 -6.01 13.60
CA PRO A 158 -11.00 -4.70 13.88
C PRO A 158 -10.58 -3.58 12.93
N ILE A 159 -9.34 -3.52 12.45
CA ILE A 159 -8.91 -2.50 11.49
C ILE A 159 -9.64 -2.68 10.15
N ARG A 160 -9.68 -3.92 9.65
CA ARG A 160 -10.42 -4.28 8.42
C ARG A 160 -11.90 -3.97 8.56
N GLU A 161 -12.51 -4.28 9.69
CA GLU A 161 -13.91 -3.97 9.97
C GLU A 161 -14.19 -2.47 9.88
N VAL A 162 -13.33 -1.63 10.48
CA VAL A 162 -13.46 -0.17 10.41
C VAL A 162 -13.30 0.34 8.98
N LEU A 163 -12.29 -0.13 8.23
CA LEU A 163 -12.09 0.25 6.83
C LEU A 163 -13.33 -0.07 5.97
N ILE A 164 -13.89 -1.26 6.13
CA ILE A 164 -15.09 -1.70 5.39
C ILE A 164 -16.32 -0.89 5.82
N ALA A 165 -16.49 -0.63 7.12
CA ALA A 165 -17.63 0.09 7.67
C ALA A 165 -17.73 1.55 7.18
N THR A 166 -16.64 2.13 6.66
CA THR A 166 -16.68 3.46 6.03
C THR A 166 -17.56 3.52 4.79
N GLY A 167 -17.85 2.38 4.15
CA GLY A 167 -18.54 2.32 2.86
C GLY A 167 -17.71 2.89 1.69
N SER A 168 -16.47 3.33 1.92
CA SER A 168 -15.58 3.81 0.87
C SER A 168 -15.02 2.64 0.07
N PRO A 169 -15.26 2.55 -1.25
CA PRO A 169 -14.71 1.46 -2.05
C PRO A 169 -13.17 1.49 -2.09
N GLY A 170 -12.56 2.67 -2.00
CA GLY A 170 -11.10 2.81 -1.91
C GLY A 170 -10.52 2.28 -0.60
N LEU A 171 -11.21 2.46 0.53
CA LEU A 171 -10.77 1.90 1.82
C LEU A 171 -11.06 0.39 1.90
N ARG A 172 -12.18 -0.06 1.33
CA ARG A 172 -12.45 -1.48 1.15
C ARG A 172 -11.36 -2.17 0.33
N TYR A 173 -10.93 -1.56 -0.77
CA TYR A 173 -9.82 -2.03 -1.58
C TYR A 173 -8.55 -2.22 -0.76
N ARG A 174 -8.18 -1.21 0.06
CA ARG A 174 -7.01 -1.31 0.96
C ARG A 174 -7.16 -2.45 1.98
N ALA A 175 -8.34 -2.61 2.56
CA ALA A 175 -8.61 -3.69 3.51
C ALA A 175 -8.47 -5.09 2.86
N GLU A 176 -8.97 -5.23 1.63
CA GLU A 176 -8.88 -6.46 0.84
C GLU A 176 -7.42 -6.79 0.47
N LEU A 177 -6.64 -5.79 0.05
CA LEU A 177 -5.20 -5.94 -0.21
C LEU A 177 -4.40 -6.34 1.03
N ASP A 178 -4.58 -5.62 2.14
CA ASP A 178 -3.86 -5.88 3.39
C ASP A 178 -4.14 -7.31 3.89
N GLY A 179 -5.40 -7.75 3.81
CA GLY A 179 -5.79 -9.11 4.18
C GLY A 179 -5.12 -10.18 3.31
N LEU A 180 -5.12 -9.99 1.98
CA LEU A 180 -4.47 -10.93 1.06
C LEU A 180 -2.94 -10.96 1.24
N ALA A 181 -2.33 -9.81 1.47
CA ALA A 181 -0.88 -9.74 1.68
C ALA A 181 -0.46 -10.51 2.94
N ILE A 182 -1.23 -10.36 4.03
CA ILE A 182 -1.04 -11.14 5.26
C ILE A 182 -1.24 -12.64 5.02
N GLU A 183 -2.27 -13.03 4.26
CA GLU A 183 -2.50 -14.43 3.93
C GLU A 183 -1.30 -15.03 3.19
N LEU A 184 -0.78 -14.34 2.17
CA LEU A 184 0.39 -14.80 1.41
C LEU A 184 1.65 -14.90 2.27
N MET A 185 1.87 -13.93 3.16
CA MET A 185 3.01 -13.96 4.08
C MET A 185 2.93 -15.09 5.12
N THR A 186 1.72 -15.47 5.55
CA THR A 186 1.52 -16.45 6.64
C THR A 186 1.40 -17.88 6.15
N ASN A 187 0.90 -18.09 4.92
CA ASN A 187 0.79 -19.40 4.29
C ASN A 187 2.14 -19.97 3.81
N GLU A 188 3.17 -19.14 3.80
CA GLU A 188 4.56 -19.57 3.61
C GLU A 188 5.15 -20.08 4.92
N ARG A 189 4.67 -21.24 5.39
CA ARG A 189 5.47 -22.05 6.30
C ARG A 189 6.19 -23.14 5.50
N PRO A 190 7.47 -23.41 5.80
CA PRO A 190 8.21 -24.51 5.18
C PRO A 190 7.54 -25.87 5.43
#